data_AF-A0A382C6K0-F1
#
_entry.id   AF-A0A382C6K0-F1
#
_cell.length_a   1.000
_cell.length_b   1.000
_cell.length_c   1.000
_cell.angle_alpha   90.00
_cell.angle_beta   90.00
_cell.angle_gamma   90.00
#
_symmetry.space_group_name_H-M   'P 1'
#
loop_
_entity.id
_entity.type
_entity.pdbx_description
1 polymer ?
#
loop_
_entity_poly.entity_id
_entity_poly.type
_entity_poly.pdbx_seq_one_letter_code
_entity_poly.pdbx_strand_id
1 'polypeptide(L)'
;PEDVEQPVLDMTPSPAISSFVFYQGAGFPNWNNNIIVGMLRATDLMRMVVEDNQITHTETLLEDLARFRDIETGPAGELYVLLEHATGAKIIRLVPSASRNAG
;
A
#
# COMPACT_ATOMS: atom_id res chain seq x y z
N PRO A 1 -32.86 -2.57 -5.23
CA PRO A 1 -33.27 -1.42 -4.39
C PRO A 1 -32.67 -0.15 -5.00
N GLU A 2 -33.45 0.92 -5.11
CA GLU A 2 -33.00 2.17 -5.76
C GLU A 2 -31.91 2.91 -4.95
N ASP A 3 -31.65 2.49 -3.70
CA ASP A 3 -30.62 3.04 -2.79
C ASP A 3 -29.40 2.11 -2.57
N VAL A 4 -28.93 1.39 -3.60
CA VAL A 4 -27.67 0.64 -3.50
C VAL A 4 -26.55 1.39 -4.21
N GLU A 5 -25.64 1.97 -3.44
CA GLU A 5 -24.37 2.48 -3.96
C GLU A 5 -23.43 1.33 -4.30
N GLN A 6 -22.81 1.40 -5.47
CA GLN A 6 -21.83 0.42 -5.92
C GLN A 6 -20.49 0.65 -5.23
N PRO A 7 -19.67 -0.41 -5.01
CA PRO A 7 -18.35 -0.23 -4.46
C PRO A 7 -17.48 0.61 -5.41
N VAL A 8 -16.64 1.46 -4.82
CA VAL A 8 -15.64 2.26 -5.57
C VAL A 8 -14.59 1.35 -6.24
N LEU A 9 -14.30 0.20 -5.61
CA LEU A 9 -13.33 -0.77 -6.12
C LEU A 9 -13.85 -2.19 -5.88
N ASP A 10 -13.95 -2.97 -6.96
CA ASP A 10 -14.18 -4.41 -6.92
C ASP A 10 -12.90 -5.14 -7.32
N MET A 11 -12.39 -6.00 -6.44
CA MET A 11 -11.17 -6.79 -6.65
C MET A 11 -11.48 -8.27 -6.87
N THR A 12 -12.56 -8.58 -7.59
CA THR A 12 -12.91 -9.94 -7.99
C THR A 12 -12.23 -10.30 -9.31
N PRO A 13 -11.52 -11.46 -9.41
CA PRO A 13 -11.27 -12.46 -8.37
C PRO A 13 -10.24 -11.98 -7.33
N SER A 14 -10.40 -12.44 -6.08
CA SER A 14 -9.61 -11.96 -4.95
C SER A 14 -8.09 -12.10 -5.15
N PRO A 15 -7.30 -11.00 -5.03
CA PRO A 15 -5.84 -11.05 -5.00
C PRO A 15 -5.27 -11.44 -3.62
N ALA A 16 -6.16 -11.80 -2.67
CA ALA A 16 -5.86 -12.01 -1.26
C ALA A 16 -5.18 -10.79 -0.62
N ILE A 17 -5.90 -9.66 -0.59
CA ILE A 17 -5.51 -8.48 0.19
C ILE A 17 -5.27 -8.89 1.65
N SER A 18 -4.19 -8.39 2.24
CA SER A 18 -3.89 -8.55 3.67
C SER A 18 -4.33 -7.33 4.47
N SER A 19 -3.45 -6.33 4.54
CA SER A 19 -3.57 -5.11 5.31
C SER A 19 -3.49 -3.91 4.38
N PHE A 20 -4.07 -2.80 4.82
CA PHE A 20 -3.94 -1.50 4.16
C PHE A 20 -3.94 -0.38 5.18
N VAL A 21 -3.34 0.75 4.81
CA VAL A 21 -3.39 2.00 5.56
C VAL A 21 -3.79 3.14 4.64
N PHE A 22 -4.55 4.09 5.17
CA PHE A 22 -4.55 5.44 4.60
C PHE A 22 -3.27 6.12 5.07
N TYR A 23 -2.39 6.45 4.13
CA TYR A 23 -1.12 7.05 4.49
C TYR A 23 -1.34 8.47 5.03
N GLN A 24 -0.81 8.72 6.22
CA GLN A 24 -0.77 10.04 6.83
C GLN A 24 0.61 10.23 7.45
N GLY A 25 1.52 10.90 6.75
CA GLY A 25 2.90 11.02 7.20
C GLY A 25 3.72 12.07 6.44
N ALA A 26 4.84 12.46 7.08
CA ALA A 26 5.78 13.44 6.54
C ALA A 26 6.86 12.82 5.64
N GLY A 27 7.05 11.50 5.70
CA GLY A 27 8.06 10.80 4.89
C GLY A 27 7.75 10.88 3.40
N PHE A 28 6.52 10.58 3.00
CA PHE A 28 6.05 10.62 1.62
C PHE A 28 4.90 11.64 1.48
N PRO A 29 5.16 12.97 1.50
CA PRO A 29 4.09 13.97 1.58
C PRO A 29 3.04 13.86 0.47
N ASN A 30 3.46 13.47 -0.74
CA ASN A 30 2.59 13.29 -1.90
C ASN A 30 1.71 12.03 -1.82
N TRP A 31 1.89 11.21 -0.79
CA TRP A 31 1.10 10.01 -0.57
C TRP A 31 -0.02 10.22 0.44
N ASN A 32 -0.11 11.38 1.09
CA ASN A 32 -1.16 11.64 2.08
C ASN A 32 -2.56 11.45 1.47
N ASN A 33 -3.45 10.79 2.22
CA ASN A 33 -4.79 10.36 1.82
C ASN A 33 -4.86 9.23 0.77
N ASN A 34 -3.73 8.73 0.28
CA ASN A 34 -3.70 7.55 -0.57
C ASN A 34 -3.76 6.28 0.26
N ILE A 35 -4.23 5.19 -0.34
CA ILE A 35 -4.22 3.87 0.28
C ILE A 35 -2.91 3.18 -0.08
N ILE A 36 -2.23 2.62 0.91
CA ILE A 36 -1.15 1.65 0.71
C ILE A 36 -1.69 0.28 1.08
N VAL A 37 -1.62 -0.69 0.16
CA VAL A 37 -2.26 -2.00 0.32
C VAL A 37 -1.30 -3.13 -0.04
N GLY A 38 -1.31 -4.17 0.79
CA GLY A 38 -0.49 -5.38 0.61
C GLY A 38 -1.31 -6.57 0.18
N MET A 39 -0.69 -7.45 -0.60
CA MET A 39 -1.30 -8.67 -1.12
C MET A 39 -0.51 -9.92 -0.75
N LEU A 40 -1.23 -10.97 -0.34
CA LEU A 40 -0.66 -12.27 -0.02
C LEU A 40 -0.46 -13.13 -1.27
N ARG A 41 -1.44 -13.16 -2.19
CA ARG A 41 -1.38 -14.05 -3.37
C ARG A 41 -0.72 -13.37 -4.56
N ALA A 42 -1.07 -12.12 -4.82
CA ALA A 42 -0.45 -11.35 -5.89
C ALA A 42 0.99 -10.93 -5.54
N THR A 43 1.35 -10.96 -4.25
CA THR A 43 2.70 -10.60 -3.77
C THR A 43 3.13 -9.19 -4.20
N ASP A 44 2.19 -8.24 -4.08
CA ASP A 44 2.39 -6.83 -4.38
C ASP A 44 2.15 -5.95 -3.16
N LEU A 45 2.89 -4.85 -3.07
CA LEU A 45 2.58 -3.66 -2.27
C LEU A 45 2.24 -2.55 -3.25
N MET A 46 1.03 -1.99 -3.18
CA MET A 46 0.56 -0.97 -4.10
C MET A 46 0.17 0.31 -3.39
N ARG A 47 0.24 1.43 -4.10
CA ARG A 47 -0.39 2.70 -3.72
C ARG A 47 -1.57 2.97 -4.64
N MET A 48 -2.72 3.27 -4.05
CA MET A 48 -3.92 3.73 -4.75
C MET A 48 -4.17 5.19 -4.42
N VAL A 49 -4.19 6.05 -5.44
CA VAL A 49 -4.51 7.47 -5.30
C VAL A 49 -6.00 7.64 -5.12
N VAL A 50 -6.39 8.35 -4.06
CA VAL A 50 -7.79 8.62 -3.72
C VAL A 50 -8.08 10.11 -3.95
N GLU A 51 -9.02 10.41 -4.83
CA GLU A 51 -9.53 11.76 -5.09
C GLU A 51 -11.05 11.72 -5.12
N ASP A 52 -11.72 12.59 -4.36
CA ASP A 52 -13.19 12.67 -4.27
C ASP A 52 -13.88 11.30 -4.04
N ASN A 53 -13.32 10.50 -3.14
CA ASN A 53 -13.77 9.14 -2.82
C ASN A 53 -13.71 8.16 -4.02
N GLN A 54 -12.90 8.43 -5.03
CA GLN A 54 -12.64 7.56 -6.18
C GLN A 54 -11.16 7.16 -6.24
N ILE A 55 -10.86 5.99 -6.81
CA ILE A 55 -9.48 5.60 -7.12
C ILE A 55 -9.13 6.12 -8.50
N THR A 56 -8.23 7.10 -8.59
CA THR A 56 -7.84 7.72 -9.87
C THR A 56 -6.56 7.16 -10.47
N HIS A 57 -5.73 6.51 -9.65
CA HIS A 57 -4.50 5.86 -10.10
C HIS A 57 -4.08 4.73 -9.14
N THR A 58 -3.44 3.70 -9.69
CA THR A 58 -2.80 2.63 -8.92
C THR A 58 -1.39 2.42 -9.43
N GLU A 59 -0.42 2.33 -8.53
CA GLU A 59 0.96 1.95 -8.83
C GLU A 59 1.45 0.84 -7.92
N THR A 60 2.27 -0.05 -8.48
CA THR A 60 3.00 -1.07 -7.69
C THR A 60 4.27 -0.44 -7.13
N LEU A 61 4.42 -0.47 -5.81
CA LEU A 61 5.59 0.04 -5.10
C LEU A 61 6.68 -1.03 -4.96
N LEU A 62 6.28 -2.26 -4.64
CA LEU A 62 7.13 -3.44 -4.52
C LEU A 62 6.35 -4.67 -5.01
N GLU A 63 7.03 -5.59 -5.68
CA GLU A 63 6.46 -6.83 -6.20
C GLU A 63 7.44 -7.98 -6.00
N ASP A 64 6.93 -9.22 -6.00
CA ASP A 64 7.69 -10.47 -6.02
C ASP A 64 8.74 -10.65 -4.88
N LEU A 65 8.60 -9.92 -3.77
CA LEU A 65 9.50 -10.03 -2.62
C LEU A 65 9.07 -11.12 -1.63
N ALA A 66 7.79 -11.14 -1.26
CA ALA A 66 7.19 -12.04 -0.28
C ALA A 66 5.67 -11.86 -0.28
N ARG A 67 4.97 -12.57 0.62
CA ARG A 67 3.57 -12.25 0.92
C ARG A 67 3.55 -11.01 1.82
N PHE A 68 2.94 -9.93 1.38
CA PHE A 68 2.80 -8.72 2.19
C PHE A 68 1.68 -8.95 3.20
N ARG A 69 1.99 -8.95 4.50
CA ARG A 69 1.07 -9.40 5.56
C ARG A 69 0.51 -8.28 6.40
N ASP A 70 1.30 -7.25 6.69
CA ASP A 70 0.86 -6.11 7.49
C ASP A 70 1.61 -4.83 7.08
N ILE A 71 0.98 -3.68 7.29
CA ILE A 71 1.49 -2.36 6.91
C ILE A 71 1.17 -1.38 8.03
N GLU A 72 2.17 -0.67 8.53
CA GLU A 72 2.02 0.35 9.56
C GLU A 72 2.81 1.61 9.23
N THR A 73 2.29 2.78 9.63
CA THR A 73 3.00 4.05 9.46
C THR A 73 3.83 4.36 10.71
N GLY A 74 5.12 4.61 10.53
CA GLY A 74 6.02 5.03 11.59
C GLY A 74 5.88 6.51 11.96
N PRO A 75 6.43 6.93 13.11
CA PRO A 75 6.27 8.30 13.63
C PRO A 75 6.96 9.37 12.78
N ALA A 76 7.94 9.03 11.95
CA ALA A 76 8.55 9.95 10.98
C ALA A 76 7.90 9.87 9.59
N GLY A 77 6.83 9.07 9.44
CA GLY A 77 6.13 8.84 8.18
C GLY A 77 6.80 7.80 7.28
N GLU A 78 7.75 7.01 7.79
CA GLU A 78 8.17 5.78 7.13
C GLU A 78 7.03 4.74 7.11
N LEU A 79 7.12 3.75 6.21
CA LEU A 79 6.23 2.59 6.26
C LEU A 79 7.00 1.38 6.79
N TYR A 80 6.41 0.67 7.74
CA TYR A 80 6.85 -0.63 8.19
C TYR A 80 5.96 -1.70 7.56
N VAL A 81 6.58 -2.71 6.96
CA VAL A 81 5.86 -3.74 6.22
C VAL A 81 6.32 -5.12 6.69
N LEU A 82 5.36 -5.93 7.15
CA LEU A 82 5.60 -7.33 7.50
C LEU A 82 5.52 -8.19 6.24
N LEU A 83 6.63 -8.86 5.94
CA LEU A 83 6.77 -9.84 4.88
C LEU A 83 6.71 -11.25 5.46
N GLU A 84 5.83 -12.08 4.92
CA GLU A 84 5.66 -13.49 5.27
C GLU A 84 6.23 -14.37 4.15
N HIS A 85 7.18 -15.24 4.51
CA HIS A 85 7.72 -16.30 3.66
C HIS A 85 7.34 -17.68 4.23
N ALA A 86 7.51 -18.73 3.44
CA ALA A 86 7.24 -20.10 3.89
C ALA A 86 8.05 -20.52 5.14
N THR A 87 9.22 -19.94 5.36
CA THR A 87 10.16 -20.34 6.41
C THR A 87 10.42 -19.26 7.46
N GLY A 88 9.64 -18.17 7.48
CA GLY A 88 9.77 -17.10 8.47
C GLY A 88 9.17 -15.78 8.03
N ALA A 89 9.40 -14.73 8.82
CA ALA A 89 8.91 -13.39 8.54
C ALA A 89 10.03 -12.35 8.68
N LYS A 90 9.88 -11.23 7.97
CA LYS A 90 10.78 -10.07 8.05
C LYS A 90 9.96 -8.80 8.11
N ILE A 91 10.43 -7.82 8.86
CA ILE A 91 9.89 -6.45 8.79
C ILE A 91 10.86 -5.63 7.97
N ILE A 92 10.37 -4.98 6.92
CA ILE A 92 11.13 -3.99 6.15
C ILE A 92 10.62 -2.58 6.49
N ARG A 93 11.49 -1.59 6.31
CA ARG A 93 11.16 -0.19 6.47
C ARG A 93 11.36 0.52 5.13
N LEU A 94 10.28 1.05 4.55
CA LEU A 94 10.35 1.90 3.37
C LEU A 94 10.53 3.35 3.84
N VAL A 95 11.61 3.96 3.35
CA VAL A 95 11.93 5.36 3.61
C VAL A 95 12.02 6.11 2.28
N PRO A 96 11.81 7.43 2.27
CA PRO A 96 12.00 8.23 1.08
C PRO A 96 13.44 8.06 0.59
N SER A 97 13.63 7.90 -0.72
CA SER A 97 14.95 8.06 -1.28
C SER A 97 15.35 9.52 -1.02
N ALA A 98 16.52 9.74 -0.41
CA ALA A 98 17.10 11.07 -0.42
C ALA A 98 17.15 11.50 -1.87
N SER A 99 16.53 12.62 -2.21
CA SER A 99 16.62 13.20 -3.55
C SER A 99 18.10 13.37 -3.86
N ARG A 100 18.67 12.45 -4.63
CA ARG A 100 19.97 12.68 -5.24
C ARG A 100 19.70 13.80 -6.22
N ASN A 101 19.98 15.04 -5.79
CA ASN A 101 20.00 16.18 -6.69
C ASN A 101 20.85 15.74 -7.88
N ALA A 102 20.21 15.54 -9.03
CA ALA A 102 20.89 15.44 -10.29
C ALA A 102 21.57 16.79 -10.48
N GLY A 103 22.89 16.82 -10.24
CA GLY A 103 23.75 17.91 -10.67
C GLY A 103 23.95 17.89 -12.17
#